data_AF-A0A7L5A7C7-F1
#
_entry.id   AF-A0A7L5A7C7-F1
#
_cell.length_a   1.000
_cell.length_b   1.000
_cell.length_c   1.000
_cell.angle_alpha   90.00
_cell.angle_beta   90.00
_cell.angle_gamma   90.00
#
_symmetry.space_group_name_H-M   'P 1'
#
loop_
_entity.id
_entity.type
_entity.pdbx_description
1 polymer ?
#
loop_
_entity_poly.entity_id
_entity_poly.type
_entity_poly.pdbx_seq_one_letter_code
_entity_poly.pdbx_strand_id
1 'polypeptide(L)'
;MSMAATPNSFPSILRSRRSLIGQSRQAVNKARFVGVRRRGTMQQGLALENLGHAVEYLIDSRMFSCQEFEATAHAEAIQILKCASRAVFNDCAEVVPIRLRLTRWLSADLWD
;
A
#
# COMPACT_ATOMS: atom_id res chain seq x y z
N MET A 1 28.65 48.65 -9.10
CA MET A 1 28.26 47.93 -7.88
C MET A 1 26.78 48.22 -7.65
N SER A 2 25.90 47.23 -7.82
CA SER A 2 24.45 47.36 -7.60
C SER A 2 24.02 46.25 -6.64
N MET A 3 23.43 46.63 -5.51
CA MET A 3 22.82 45.73 -4.54
C MET A 3 21.41 46.23 -4.18
N ALA A 4 20.58 45.24 -3.90
CA ALA A 4 19.12 45.22 -3.85
C ALA A 4 18.46 46.03 -2.73
N ALA A 5 17.15 46.29 -2.90
CA ALA A 5 16.12 45.93 -1.93
C ALA A 5 14.70 46.10 -2.54
N THR A 6 13.87 45.06 -2.46
CA THR A 6 12.40 45.11 -2.58
C THR A 6 11.81 45.59 -1.24
N PRO A 7 10.54 46.07 -1.20
CA PRO A 7 9.50 45.16 -0.69
C PRO A 7 8.04 45.39 -1.22
N ASN A 8 7.35 44.26 -1.36
CA ASN A 8 5.97 43.93 -0.95
C ASN A 8 4.82 44.95 -1.07
N SER A 9 3.79 44.58 -1.84
CA SER A 9 2.37 44.74 -1.44
C SER A 9 1.44 44.00 -2.41
N PHE A 10 1.01 42.79 -2.06
CA PHE A 10 -0.22 42.22 -2.62
C PHE A 10 -1.19 41.94 -1.46
N PRO A 11 -2.44 42.44 -1.53
CA PRO A 11 -3.39 42.26 -0.45
C PRO A 11 -3.98 40.84 -0.50
N SER A 12 -3.78 40.13 0.61
CA SER A 12 -4.36 38.83 0.93
C SER A 12 -5.78 39.01 1.49
N ILE A 13 -6.78 39.17 0.63
CA ILE A 13 -8.18 39.02 1.04
C ILE A 13 -8.97 38.34 -0.08
N LEU A 14 -9.15 37.02 0.02
CA LEU A 14 -10.48 36.42 -0.07
C LEU A 14 -10.52 35.16 0.82
N ARG A 15 -11.15 35.41 1.96
CA ARG A 15 -11.60 34.52 3.01
C ARG A 15 -12.54 33.43 2.47
N SER A 16 -12.20 32.18 2.80
CA SER A 16 -13.08 31.16 3.40
C SER A 16 -14.54 31.08 2.93
N ARG A 17 -14.88 29.94 2.28
CA ARG A 17 -16.08 29.14 2.58
C ARG A 17 -16.05 27.82 1.80
N ARG A 18 -16.45 26.72 2.46
CA ARG A 18 -16.42 25.27 2.06
C ARG A 18 -15.08 24.63 2.44
N SER A 19 -14.98 23.79 3.48
CA SER A 19 -15.78 22.58 3.72
C SER A 19 -15.67 22.18 5.19
N LEU A 20 -16.78 22.25 5.94
CA LEU A 20 -16.91 21.70 7.30
C LEU A 20 -17.90 20.51 7.35
N ILE A 21 -18.07 19.79 6.24
CA ILE A 21 -19.04 18.67 6.15
C ILE A 21 -18.33 17.30 6.01
N GLY A 22 -16.99 17.26 5.93
CA GLY A 22 -16.26 16.00 5.71
C GLY A 22 -15.67 15.32 6.96
N GLN A 23 -15.56 15.99 8.11
CA GLN A 23 -14.69 15.51 9.19
C GLN A 23 -15.35 14.49 10.14
N SER A 24 -16.67 14.39 10.17
CA SER A 24 -17.39 13.49 11.11
C SER A 24 -17.45 12.02 10.66
N ARG A 25 -17.06 11.69 9.42
CA ARG A 25 -17.01 10.29 8.93
C ARG A 25 -15.63 9.63 9.04
N GLN A 26 -14.55 10.39 9.18
CA GLN A 26 -13.19 9.82 9.23
C GLN A 26 -12.78 9.29 10.62
N ALA A 27 -13.53 9.60 11.67
CA ALA A 27 -13.21 9.16 13.04
C ALA A 27 -13.63 7.71 13.34
N VAL A 28 -14.52 7.10 12.53
CA VAL A 28 -15.10 5.77 12.83
C VAL A 28 -14.27 4.61 12.26
N ASN A 29 -13.36 4.86 11.30
CA ASN A 29 -12.56 3.81 10.66
C ASN A 29 -11.06 3.87 11.00
N LYS A 30 -10.71 4.36 12.20
CA LYS A 30 -9.45 3.98 12.88
C LYS A 30 -9.64 2.65 13.65
N ALA A 31 -10.41 1.72 13.09
CA ALA A 31 -10.25 0.32 13.43
C ALA A 31 -8.76 0.02 13.21
N ARG A 32 -8.05 -0.26 14.30
CA ARG A 32 -6.61 -0.53 14.28
C ARG A 32 -6.36 -1.53 13.17
N PHE A 33 -5.71 -1.11 12.09
CA PHE A 33 -5.12 -2.04 11.13
C PHE A 33 -4.04 -2.79 11.92
N VAL A 34 -4.43 -3.88 12.58
CA VAL A 34 -3.50 -4.84 13.14
C VAL A 34 -2.87 -5.47 11.91
N GLY A 35 -1.71 -4.95 11.51
CA GLY A 35 -0.99 -5.46 10.36
C GLY A 35 -0.81 -6.97 10.51
N VAL A 36 -1.41 -7.74 9.61
CA VAL A 36 -1.32 -9.20 9.60
C VAL A 36 0.13 -9.55 9.34
N ARG A 37 0.82 -10.03 10.37
CA ARG A 37 2.20 -10.51 10.25
C ARG A 37 2.14 -11.95 9.81
N ARG A 38 2.85 -12.29 8.73
CA ARG A 38 2.98 -13.67 8.24
C ARG A 38 4.44 -14.07 8.24
N ARG A 39 4.72 -15.35 8.52
CA ARG A 39 6.05 -15.95 8.39
C ARG A 39 6.02 -16.87 7.17
N GLY A 40 6.72 -16.46 6.12
CA GLY A 40 6.96 -17.30 4.96
C GLY A 40 8.13 -18.24 5.19
N THR A 41 8.16 -19.34 4.43
CA THR A 41 9.36 -20.17 4.27
C THR A 41 10.40 -19.45 3.38
N MET A 42 11.63 -19.95 3.35
CA MET A 42 12.66 -19.40 2.44
C MET A 42 12.21 -19.44 0.98
N GLN A 43 11.58 -20.54 0.55
CA GLN A 43 11.05 -20.67 -0.81
C GLN A 43 9.96 -19.64 -1.12
N GLN A 44 9.05 -19.38 -0.17
CA GLN A 44 8.03 -18.34 -0.33
C GLN A 44 8.65 -16.93 -0.39
N GLY A 45 9.70 -16.68 0.40
CA GLY A 45 10.48 -15.44 0.32
C GLY A 45 11.10 -15.23 -1.06
N LEU A 46 11.80 -16.26 -1.57
CA LEU A 46 12.41 -16.22 -2.90
C LEU A 46 11.38 -16.04 -4.02
N ALA A 47 10.21 -16.69 -3.89
CA ALA A 47 9.12 -16.50 -4.85
C ALA A 47 8.61 -15.05 -4.87
N LEU A 48 8.45 -14.43 -3.70
CA LEU A 48 8.05 -13.01 -3.61
C LEU A 48 9.12 -12.07 -4.18
N GLU A 49 10.40 -12.36 -3.95
CA GLU A 49 11.52 -11.60 -4.51
C GLU A 49 11.54 -11.67 -6.04
N ASN A 50 11.44 -12.88 -6.60
CA ASN A 50 11.38 -13.08 -8.06
C ASN A 50 10.18 -12.36 -8.69
N LEU A 51 9.02 -12.40 -8.03
CA LEU A 51 7.84 -11.68 -8.50
C LEU A 51 8.02 -10.16 -8.42
N GLY A 52 8.71 -9.66 -7.39
CA GLY A 52 9.08 -8.24 -7.27
C GLY A 52 9.96 -7.81 -8.45
N HIS A 53 11.04 -8.54 -8.71
CA HIS A 53 11.93 -8.27 -9.83
C HIS A 53 11.24 -8.35 -11.18
N ALA A 54 10.33 -9.32 -11.38
CA ALA A 54 9.56 -9.41 -12.63
C ALA A 54 8.71 -8.16 -12.88
N VAL A 55 8.09 -7.60 -11.83
CA VAL A 55 7.32 -6.35 -11.93
C VAL A 55 8.23 -5.16 -12.23
N GLU A 56 9.38 -5.07 -11.54
CA GLU A 56 10.39 -4.02 -11.79
C GLU A 56 10.87 -4.05 -13.24
N TYR A 57 11.27 -5.22 -13.75
CA TYR A 57 11.70 -5.38 -15.13
C TYR A 57 10.62 -5.03 -16.16
N LEU A 58 9.35 -5.34 -15.89
CA LEU A 58 8.25 -4.95 -16.79
C LEU A 58 8.01 -3.44 -16.80
N ILE A 59 8.21 -2.77 -15.68
CA ILE A 59 8.10 -1.31 -15.58
C ILE A 59 9.29 -0.66 -16.31
N ASP A 60 10.50 -1.13 -16.02
CA ASP A 60 11.73 -0.60 -16.62
C ASP A 60 11.78 -0.82 -18.12
N SER A 61 11.41 -2.02 -18.60
CA SER A 61 11.36 -2.32 -20.04
C SER A 61 10.42 -1.37 -20.78
N ARG A 62 9.27 -1.01 -20.19
CA ARG A 62 8.36 -0.01 -20.77
C ARG A 62 8.97 1.40 -20.77
N MET A 63 9.69 1.78 -19.71
CA MET A 63 10.31 3.11 -19.63
C MET A 63 11.43 3.29 -20.65
N PHE A 64 12.20 2.24 -20.94
CA PHE A 64 13.38 2.30 -21.79
C PHE A 64 13.17 1.77 -23.22
N SER A 65 12.01 1.23 -23.56
CA SER A 65 11.73 0.76 -24.91
C SER A 65 11.37 1.89 -25.87
N CYS A 66 12.04 1.94 -27.02
CA CYS A 66 11.65 2.79 -28.16
C CYS A 66 10.52 2.19 -29.02
N GLN A 67 10.03 0.99 -28.69
CA GLN A 67 9.02 0.26 -29.45
C GLN A 67 7.63 0.53 -28.85
N GLU A 68 6.61 0.71 -29.70
CA GLU A 68 5.23 0.83 -29.24
C GLU A 68 4.76 -0.53 -28.70
N PHE A 69 4.83 -0.68 -27.39
CA PHE A 69 4.18 -1.78 -26.70
C PHE A 69 2.71 -1.47 -26.46
N GLU A 70 1.85 -2.49 -26.55
CA GLU A 70 0.47 -2.38 -26.09
C GLU A 70 0.45 -2.06 -24.59
N ALA A 71 0.20 -0.80 -24.26
CA ALA A 71 0.19 -0.31 -22.88
C ALA A 71 -0.82 -1.07 -22.00
N THR A 72 -1.87 -1.61 -22.61
CA THR A 72 -2.88 -2.48 -22.00
C THR A 72 -2.29 -3.81 -21.56
N ALA A 73 -1.54 -4.50 -22.43
CA ALA A 73 -0.94 -5.79 -22.15
C ALA A 73 0.09 -5.70 -21.00
N HIS A 74 0.91 -4.64 -20.97
CA HIS A 74 1.85 -4.42 -19.86
C HIS A 74 1.14 -4.13 -18.53
N ALA A 75 0.08 -3.32 -18.55
CA ALA A 75 -0.70 -3.04 -17.36
C ALA A 75 -1.36 -4.31 -16.80
N GLU A 76 -1.90 -5.15 -17.68
CA GLU A 76 -2.47 -6.46 -17.32
C GLU A 76 -1.42 -7.40 -16.75
N ALA A 77 -0.25 -7.51 -17.38
CA ALA A 77 0.85 -8.34 -16.89
C ALA A 77 1.30 -7.93 -15.48
N ILE A 78 1.44 -6.62 -15.22
CA ILE A 78 1.78 -6.11 -13.88
C ILE A 78 0.68 -6.47 -12.88
N GLN A 79 -0.60 -6.37 -13.26
CA GLN A 79 -1.71 -6.72 -12.38
C GLN A 79 -1.72 -8.21 -12.04
N ILE A 80 -1.48 -9.08 -13.02
CA ILE A 80 -1.37 -10.53 -12.81
C ILE A 80 -0.24 -10.85 -11.82
N LEU A 81 0.94 -10.25 -12.01
CA LEU A 81 2.08 -10.46 -11.10
C LEU A 81 1.80 -9.95 -9.67
N LYS A 82 1.09 -8.83 -9.54
CA LYS A 82 0.65 -8.32 -8.22
C LYS A 82 -0.37 -9.25 -7.56
N CYS A 83 -1.29 -9.82 -8.34
CA CYS A 83 -2.22 -10.82 -7.83
C CYS A 83 -1.48 -12.08 -7.38
N ALA A 84 -0.51 -12.56 -8.16
CA ALA A 84 0.31 -13.71 -7.81
C ALA A 84 1.13 -13.46 -6.54
N SER A 85 1.78 -12.30 -6.39
CA SER A 85 2.54 -11.98 -5.18
C SER A 85 1.63 -11.91 -3.95
N ARG A 86 0.40 -11.42 -4.11
CA ARG A 86 -0.59 -11.42 -3.02
C ARG A 86 -1.07 -12.83 -2.68
N ALA A 87 -1.22 -13.71 -3.66
CA ALA A 87 -1.56 -15.11 -3.43
C ALA A 87 -0.46 -15.82 -2.63
N VAL A 88 0.80 -15.70 -3.04
CA VAL A 88 1.95 -16.28 -2.31
C VAL A 88 2.02 -15.72 -0.88
N PHE A 89 1.81 -14.41 -0.69
CA PHE A 89 1.74 -13.82 0.65
C PHE A 89 0.58 -14.39 1.48
N ASN A 90 -0.56 -14.65 0.87
CA ASN A 90 -1.73 -15.24 1.53
C ASN A 90 -1.55 -16.73 1.87
N ASP A 91 -0.60 -17.41 1.25
CA ASP A 91 -0.24 -18.79 1.59
C ASP A 91 0.79 -18.85 2.74
N CYS A 92 1.49 -17.76 3.04
CA CYS A 92 2.40 -17.69 4.19
C CYS A 92 1.65 -17.85 5.51
N ALA A 93 2.20 -18.62 6.44
CA ALA A 93 1.57 -18.89 7.74
C ALA A 93 1.38 -17.59 8.54
N GLU A 94 0.16 -17.37 9.03
CA GLU A 94 -0.15 -16.19 9.86
C GLU A 94 0.50 -16.30 11.23
N VAL A 95 1.23 -15.25 11.63
CA VAL A 95 1.76 -15.11 12.98
C VAL A 95 0.64 -14.60 13.87
N VAL A 96 -0.16 -15.52 14.40
CA VAL A 96 -1.21 -15.18 15.36
C VAL A 96 -0.56 -14.67 16.66
N PRO A 97 -0.81 -13.41 17.07
CA PRO A 97 -0.28 -12.90 18.32
C PRO A 97 -0.87 -13.68 19.50
N ILE A 98 -0.08 -13.88 20.56
CA ILE A 98 -0.46 -14.74 21.69
C ILE A 98 -1.78 -14.35 22.35
N ARG A 99 -2.12 -13.05 22.36
CA ARG A 99 -3.41 -12.54 22.86
C ARG A 99 -4.61 -13.01 22.01
N LEU A 100 -4.45 -13.11 20.69
CA LEU A 100 -5.49 -13.67 19.80
C LEU A 100 -5.59 -15.19 19.96
N ARG A 101 -4.48 -15.85 20.27
CA ARG A 101 -4.46 -17.29 20.56
C ARG A 101 -5.21 -17.62 21.85
N LEU A 102 -4.98 -16.83 22.90
CA LEU A 102 -5.65 -16.97 24.19
C LEU A 102 -7.15 -16.66 24.12
N THR A 103 -7.55 -15.61 23.39
CA THR A 103 -8.98 -15.31 23.20
C THR A 103 -9.71 -16.39 22.42
N ARG A 104 -9.10 -16.98 21.38
CA ARG A 104 -9.67 -18.13 20.66
C ARG A 104 -9.79 -19.37 21.55
N TRP A 105 -8.83 -19.61 22.44
CA TRP A 105 -8.88 -20.72 23.38
C TRP A 105 -9.99 -20.52 24.42
N LEU A 106 -10.07 -19.33 25.02
CA LEU A 106 -11.12 -18.97 25.98
C LEU A 106 -12.53 -18.99 25.37
N SER A 107 -12.66 -18.69 24.08
CA SER A 107 -13.95 -18.78 23.38
C SER A 107 -14.27 -20.18 22.86
N ALA A 108 -13.33 -21.13 22.87
CA ALA A 108 -13.62 -22.54 22.64
C ALA A 108 -14.11 -23.21 23.93
N ASP A 109 -13.48 -22.93 25.07
CA ASP A 109 -13.85 -23.49 26.38
C ASP A 109 -15.19 -22.97 26.93
N LEU A 110 -15.70 -21.84 26.44
CA LEU A 110 -16.95 -21.24 26.95
C LEU A 110 -18.22 -21.77 26.28
N TRP A 111 -18.10 -22.63 25.25
CA TRP A 111 -19.22 -23.22 24.52
C TRP A 111 -19.31 -24.75 24.65
N ASP A 112 -18.44 -25.36 25.46
CA ASP A 112 -18.56 -26.74 25.96
C ASP A 112 -19.08 -26.72 27.42
#